data_AF-A0A8S1C6B7-F1
#
_entry.id   AF-A0A8S1C6B7-F1
#
_cell.length_a   1.000
_cell.length_b   1.000
_cell.length_c   1.000
_cell.angle_alpha   90.00
_cell.angle_beta   90.00
_cell.angle_gamma   90.00
#
_symmetry.space_group_name_H-M   'P 1'
#
loop_
_entity.id
_entity.type
_entity.pdbx_description
1 polymer ?
#
loop_
_entity_poly.entity_id
_entity_poly.type
_entity_poly.pdbx_seq_one_letter_code
_entity_poly.pdbx_strand_id
1 'polypeptide(L)'
;MSSQESLEEKFNKLLFDTNKCSNAANWKVLGQEQDGFVLSWESKDGMLKDSHTRVGFVDLEYKNLKILHNFGEKRCLVQATVNKNKSLIGYTVKTGNDLYEIFLTSVHERKENRISSSPTQAAIQFLHRTKDPVFTTDDIKLKEKFLVFMHQQNITLNQVELSKTANDKWFQSSSISSDIIVRQFSWAQWDPHLQSLFYVSVKATPSRLMQGEEDEFERVPRPPQPSLSCLQFHDDLPHETVLNIPLNLPEGTAPPVGLPGPENQYCENPVPLKIHDNTLELSIICNSKGLAYVCHHYIYYGKEGDVEIDEDDCVNFAYSVTALHHCCVIECVISDVPANLAYNVLPTFVLHGEQHLLVFASDLFTHLLDVGSAHEPCNHVIISPPLTLPLYPSPLNNAPVKLGALMLDLSSLEMFTVKVTKSQLSMSFRFDHSCQNRIAILHQLLQHYHDYETVSDLMKWLVKSESRNLTTAKLIQELLVGTAYANATRNIPNDALPLISILPLTTASKQPRAGVVWLQQKELWNTAMTLLSPQQRLVPYRADTWTRLWDAAHSKPSERFSPSHVADKLMLSLLCYQVK
;
A
#
# COMPACT_ATOMS: atom_id res chain seq x y z
N MET A 1 -2.11 24.20 -19.42
CA MET A 1 -2.16 23.23 -20.53
C MET A 1 -0.76 23.11 -21.11
N SER A 2 0.07 22.26 -20.54
CA SER A 2 1.33 21.79 -21.13
C SER A 2 1.06 20.34 -21.53
N SER A 3 1.25 19.99 -22.80
CA SER A 3 1.17 18.61 -23.27
C SER A 3 2.19 17.77 -22.49
N GLN A 4 1.72 16.97 -21.53
CA GLN A 4 2.55 15.95 -20.91
C GLN A 4 2.84 14.91 -21.99
N GLU A 5 4.09 14.83 -22.43
CA GLU A 5 4.56 13.71 -23.26
C GLU A 5 4.37 12.41 -22.48
N SER A 6 3.72 11.41 -23.09
CA SER A 6 3.49 10.09 -22.50
C SER A 6 4.83 9.39 -22.23
N LEU A 7 4.91 8.48 -21.24
CA LEU A 7 6.18 7.77 -21.02
C LEU A 7 6.58 6.91 -22.21
N GLU A 8 5.63 6.43 -23.00
CA GLU A 8 5.93 5.72 -24.25
C GLU A 8 6.74 6.62 -25.20
N GLU A 9 6.36 7.89 -25.35
CA GLU A 9 7.12 8.84 -26.16
C GLU A 9 8.51 9.10 -25.58
N LYS A 10 8.63 9.21 -24.25
CA LYS A 10 9.93 9.39 -23.58
C LYS A 10 10.84 8.17 -23.69
N PHE A 11 10.29 6.97 -23.52
CA PHE A 11 11.06 5.72 -23.67
C PHE A 11 11.43 5.46 -25.11
N ASN A 12 10.55 5.77 -26.06
CA ASN A 12 10.88 5.75 -27.47
C ASN A 12 12.03 6.73 -27.76
N LYS A 13 11.98 7.98 -27.29
CA LYS A 13 13.10 8.93 -27.42
C LYS A 13 14.41 8.39 -26.82
N LEU A 14 14.39 7.82 -25.62
CA LEU A 14 15.56 7.18 -24.98
C LEU A 14 16.13 6.01 -25.81
N LEU A 15 15.27 5.20 -26.44
CA LEU A 15 15.70 4.12 -27.34
C LEU A 15 16.29 4.64 -28.65
N PHE A 16 15.74 5.73 -29.19
CA PHE A 16 16.24 6.38 -30.40
C PHE A 16 17.59 7.07 -30.14
N ASP A 17 17.73 7.79 -29.01
CA ASP A 17 18.99 8.43 -28.61
C ASP A 17 20.11 7.40 -28.36
N THR A 18 19.74 6.18 -27.97
CA THR A 18 20.71 5.08 -27.80
C THR A 18 20.96 4.28 -29.09
N ASN A 19 20.36 4.64 -30.23
CA ASN A 19 20.50 3.98 -31.55
C ASN A 19 20.20 2.46 -31.55
N LYS A 20 19.33 1.97 -30.65
CA LYS A 20 19.17 0.52 -30.39
C LYS A 20 17.89 -0.12 -30.92
N CYS A 21 16.90 0.64 -31.37
CA CYS A 21 15.60 0.08 -31.75
C CYS A 21 14.81 1.04 -32.65
N SER A 22 14.39 0.58 -33.83
CA SER A 22 13.41 1.26 -34.68
C SER A 22 12.04 0.61 -34.47
N ASN A 23 11.06 1.34 -33.92
CA ASN A 23 9.67 0.91 -33.65
C ASN A 23 9.50 -0.07 -32.47
N ALA A 24 9.47 0.47 -31.25
CA ALA A 24 8.99 -0.23 -30.06
C ALA A 24 7.49 0.01 -29.85
N ALA A 25 6.76 -1.03 -29.45
CA ALA A 25 5.32 -0.99 -29.16
C ALA A 25 4.97 -1.91 -27.98
N ASN A 26 3.75 -1.80 -27.45
CA ASN A 26 3.23 -2.64 -26.36
C ASN A 26 4.14 -2.64 -25.12
N TRP A 27 4.41 -1.45 -24.59
CA TRP A 27 5.18 -1.32 -23.35
C TRP A 27 4.40 -1.89 -22.18
N LYS A 28 5.07 -2.68 -21.34
CA LYS A 28 4.50 -3.29 -20.14
C LYS A 28 5.50 -3.24 -19.00
N VAL A 29 5.04 -2.85 -17.81
CA VAL A 29 5.83 -2.93 -16.58
C VAL A 29 5.75 -4.37 -16.07
N LEU A 30 6.90 -4.98 -15.80
CA LEU A 30 7.01 -6.37 -15.35
C LEU A 30 7.44 -6.52 -13.89
N GLY A 31 7.98 -5.48 -13.26
CA GLY A 31 8.39 -5.53 -11.86
C GLY A 31 9.07 -4.25 -11.39
N GLN A 32 9.26 -4.16 -10.08
CA GLN A 32 9.88 -3.03 -9.40
C GLN A 32 11.00 -3.51 -8.48
N GLU A 33 12.16 -2.89 -8.62
CA GLU A 33 13.30 -3.03 -7.71
C GLU A 33 13.47 -1.75 -6.88
N GLN A 34 14.40 -1.74 -5.92
CA GLN A 34 14.64 -0.56 -5.07
C GLN A 34 15.06 0.69 -5.87
N ASP A 35 15.82 0.50 -6.96
CA ASP A 35 16.46 1.54 -7.77
C ASP A 35 15.72 1.83 -9.10
N GLY A 36 14.71 1.04 -9.45
CA GLY A 36 14.05 1.19 -10.75
C GLY A 36 13.02 0.13 -11.11
N PHE A 37 12.73 0.03 -12.41
CA PHE A 37 11.71 -0.86 -12.94
C PHE A 37 12.23 -1.77 -14.04
N VAL A 38 11.59 -2.93 -14.14
CA VAL A 38 11.73 -3.83 -15.27
C VAL A 38 10.59 -3.58 -16.24
N LEU A 39 10.92 -3.28 -17.49
CA LEU A 39 9.97 -3.07 -18.58
C LEU A 39 10.17 -4.12 -19.67
N SER A 40 9.08 -4.48 -20.34
CA SER A 40 9.12 -5.17 -21.62
C SER A 40 8.44 -4.37 -22.72
N TRP A 41 8.91 -4.57 -23.95
CA TRP A 41 8.27 -4.03 -25.15
C TRP A 41 8.47 -5.00 -26.31
N GLU A 42 7.61 -4.86 -27.32
CA GLU A 42 7.74 -5.54 -28.59
C GLU A 42 8.54 -4.68 -29.57
N SER A 43 9.54 -5.28 -30.21
CA SER A 43 10.37 -4.63 -31.24
C SER A 43 10.23 -5.38 -32.55
N LYS A 44 10.16 -4.63 -33.66
CA LYS A 44 10.28 -5.18 -35.02
C LYS A 44 11.64 -4.78 -35.58
N ASP A 45 12.59 -5.72 -35.62
CA ASP A 45 13.84 -5.47 -36.33
C ASP A 45 13.57 -5.50 -37.83
N GLY A 46 13.96 -4.46 -38.58
CA GLY A 46 13.61 -4.27 -40.00
C GLY A 46 14.06 -5.38 -40.97
N MET A 47 14.79 -6.39 -40.50
CA MET A 47 15.22 -7.57 -41.25
C MET A 47 14.35 -8.83 -41.02
N LEU A 48 13.57 -8.89 -39.93
CA LEU A 48 12.73 -10.02 -39.56
C LEU A 48 11.26 -9.58 -39.54
N LYS A 49 10.37 -10.33 -40.19
CA LYS A 49 8.92 -10.04 -40.18
C LYS A 49 8.30 -10.22 -38.79
N ASP A 50 8.93 -11.00 -37.93
CA ASP A 50 8.38 -11.38 -36.64
C ASP A 50 8.72 -10.36 -35.54
N SER A 51 7.74 -10.06 -34.71
CA SER A 51 7.90 -9.23 -33.51
C SER A 51 8.63 -10.02 -32.43
N HIS A 52 9.61 -9.40 -31.79
CA HIS A 52 10.41 -10.01 -30.72
C HIS A 52 10.19 -9.25 -29.40
N THR A 53 10.11 -9.97 -28.29
CA THR A 53 9.99 -9.35 -26.96
C THR A 53 11.38 -8.94 -26.44
N ARG A 54 11.51 -7.71 -25.96
CA ARG A 54 12.72 -7.21 -25.29
C ARG A 54 12.40 -6.85 -23.85
N VAL A 55 13.39 -7.04 -22.97
CA VAL A 55 13.32 -6.67 -21.56
C VAL A 55 14.45 -5.71 -21.23
N GLY A 56 14.11 -4.64 -20.53
CA GLY A 56 15.06 -3.61 -20.09
C GLY A 56 14.77 -3.16 -18.68
N PHE A 57 15.77 -2.51 -18.09
CA PHE A 57 15.69 -1.91 -16.78
C PHE A 57 15.80 -0.39 -16.90
N VAL A 58 14.87 0.32 -16.28
CA VAL A 58 14.88 1.76 -16.16
C VAL A 58 15.39 2.14 -14.80
N ASP A 59 16.53 2.81 -14.78
CA ASP A 59 17.10 3.38 -13.57
C ASP A 59 16.49 4.75 -13.31
N LEU A 60 15.87 4.94 -12.15
CA LEU A 60 15.16 6.18 -11.82
C LEU A 60 16.10 7.33 -11.45
N GLU A 61 17.27 7.00 -10.92
CA GLU A 61 18.28 8.00 -10.53
C GLU A 61 18.96 8.56 -11.77
N TYR A 62 19.44 7.68 -12.65
CA TYR A 62 20.18 8.08 -13.85
C TYR A 62 19.30 8.31 -15.08
N LYS A 63 17.98 8.06 -14.96
CA LYS A 63 16.99 8.18 -16.06
C LYS A 63 17.43 7.49 -17.34
N ASN A 64 18.00 6.29 -17.20
CA ASN A 64 18.58 5.54 -18.30
C ASN A 64 17.89 4.18 -18.47
N LEU A 65 17.71 3.76 -19.71
CA LEU A 65 17.16 2.46 -20.07
C LEU A 65 18.30 1.53 -20.51
N LYS A 66 18.55 0.48 -19.73
CA LYS A 66 19.49 -0.58 -20.07
C LYS A 66 18.74 -1.79 -20.58
N ILE A 67 18.98 -2.19 -21.83
CA ILE A 67 18.46 -3.45 -22.37
C ILE A 67 19.17 -4.62 -21.67
N LEU A 68 18.39 -5.52 -21.10
CA LEU A 68 18.89 -6.67 -20.35
C LEU A 68 18.81 -7.96 -21.15
N HIS A 69 17.70 -8.19 -21.86
CA HIS A 69 17.52 -9.41 -22.65
C HIS A 69 16.71 -9.16 -23.91
N ASN A 70 17.04 -9.90 -24.98
CA ASN A 70 16.32 -9.88 -26.25
C ASN A 70 15.91 -11.32 -26.58
N PHE A 71 14.60 -11.58 -26.56
CA PHE A 71 14.06 -12.88 -26.91
C PHE A 71 14.05 -13.05 -28.43
N GLY A 72 14.34 -14.26 -28.89
CA GLY A 72 14.27 -14.62 -30.32
C GLY A 72 12.84 -14.72 -30.86
N GLU A 73 11.83 -14.62 -30.00
CA GLU A 73 10.42 -14.79 -30.35
C GLU A 73 9.55 -13.90 -29.45
N LYS A 74 8.28 -13.71 -29.82
CA LYS A 74 7.29 -13.05 -28.97
C LYS A 74 6.93 -13.95 -27.78
N ARG A 75 7.10 -13.44 -26.56
CA ARG A 75 6.72 -14.13 -25.32
C ARG A 75 5.75 -13.31 -24.49
N CYS A 76 4.80 -13.99 -23.87
CA CYS A 76 3.85 -13.40 -22.92
C CYS A 76 4.48 -13.34 -21.52
N LEU A 77 5.20 -12.26 -21.25
CA LEU A 77 5.81 -12.02 -19.94
C LEU A 77 4.78 -11.46 -18.97
N VAL A 78 4.66 -12.10 -17.81
CA VAL A 78 3.76 -11.67 -16.73
C VAL A 78 4.50 -10.81 -15.73
N GLN A 79 5.69 -11.26 -15.33
CA GLN A 79 6.48 -10.64 -14.27
C GLN A 79 7.98 -10.86 -14.53
N ALA A 80 8.82 -9.92 -14.11
CA ALA A 80 10.27 -10.02 -14.16
C ALA A 80 10.93 -9.23 -13.03
N THR A 81 12.08 -9.73 -12.58
CA THR A 81 12.92 -9.17 -11.51
C THR A 81 14.39 -9.27 -11.89
N VAL A 82 15.21 -8.40 -11.32
CA VAL A 82 16.64 -8.31 -11.64
C VAL A 82 17.44 -8.19 -10.33
N ASN A 83 18.58 -8.85 -10.24
CA ASN A 83 19.44 -8.72 -9.06
C ASN A 83 20.12 -7.33 -9.01
N LYS A 84 20.65 -6.94 -7.84
CA LYS A 84 21.32 -5.64 -7.62
C LYS A 84 22.36 -5.28 -8.70
N ASN A 85 23.15 -6.27 -9.14
CA ASN A 85 24.21 -6.06 -10.14
C ASN A 85 23.72 -6.08 -11.59
N LYS A 86 22.42 -6.28 -11.83
CA LYS A 86 21.81 -6.34 -13.17
C LYS A 86 22.49 -7.37 -14.07
N SER A 87 22.83 -8.53 -13.48
CA SER A 87 23.54 -9.64 -14.11
C SER A 87 22.67 -10.87 -14.30
N LEU A 88 21.65 -11.06 -13.44
CA LEU A 88 20.65 -12.11 -13.53
C LEU A 88 19.27 -11.50 -13.72
N ILE A 89 18.45 -12.15 -14.54
CA ILE A 89 17.04 -11.84 -14.72
C ILE A 89 16.23 -13.08 -14.37
N GLY A 90 15.27 -12.91 -13.48
CA GLY A 90 14.20 -13.87 -13.26
C GLY A 90 12.95 -13.38 -13.98
N TYR A 91 12.25 -14.24 -14.71
CA TYR A 91 10.98 -13.86 -15.33
C TYR A 91 10.00 -15.03 -15.38
N THR A 92 8.71 -14.69 -15.35
CA THR A 92 7.60 -15.63 -15.52
C THR A 92 6.97 -15.45 -16.91
N VAL A 93 6.83 -16.57 -17.62
CA VAL A 93 6.11 -16.66 -18.90
C VAL A 93 4.78 -17.35 -18.68
N LYS A 94 3.69 -16.77 -19.20
CA LYS A 94 2.40 -17.46 -19.32
C LYS A 94 2.33 -18.16 -20.67
N THR A 95 2.23 -19.48 -20.64
CA THR A 95 2.14 -20.31 -21.85
C THR A 95 0.68 -20.49 -22.28
N GLY A 96 0.44 -20.93 -23.53
CA GLY A 96 -0.91 -21.09 -24.09
C GLY A 96 -1.80 -22.12 -23.38
N ASN A 97 -1.25 -22.91 -22.46
CA ASN A 97 -2.01 -23.84 -21.61
C ASN A 97 -2.35 -23.25 -20.23
N ASP A 98 -2.28 -21.91 -20.08
CA ASP A 98 -2.40 -21.20 -18.81
C ASP A 98 -1.40 -21.65 -17.72
N LEU A 99 -0.29 -22.29 -18.11
CA LEU A 99 0.80 -22.64 -17.20
C LEU A 99 1.75 -21.45 -17.07
N TYR A 100 2.10 -21.13 -15.82
CA TYR A 100 3.13 -20.17 -15.45
C TYR A 100 4.47 -20.89 -15.31
N GLU A 101 5.45 -20.50 -16.14
CA GLU A 101 6.79 -21.05 -16.12
C GLU A 101 7.80 -19.99 -15.68
N ILE A 102 8.64 -20.32 -14.70
CA ILE A 102 9.66 -19.41 -14.16
C ILE A 102 11.02 -19.78 -14.75
N PHE A 103 11.70 -18.78 -15.28
CA PHE A 103 13.03 -18.90 -15.85
C PHE A 103 14.02 -17.99 -15.13
N LEU A 104 15.26 -18.46 -15.03
CA LEU A 104 16.42 -17.69 -14.62
C LEU A 104 17.42 -17.67 -15.75
N THR A 105 17.85 -16.47 -16.14
CA THR A 105 18.79 -16.26 -17.24
C THR A 105 19.85 -15.24 -16.83
N SER A 106 21.11 -15.50 -17.19
CA SER A 106 22.16 -14.49 -17.10
C SER A 106 22.02 -13.47 -18.23
N VAL A 107 22.14 -12.18 -17.93
CA VAL A 107 22.09 -11.10 -18.93
C VAL A 107 23.10 -11.31 -20.07
N HIS A 108 24.20 -12.02 -19.80
CA HIS A 108 25.27 -12.26 -20.76
C HIS A 108 25.20 -13.63 -21.45
N GLU A 109 24.39 -14.56 -20.97
CA GLU A 109 24.21 -15.89 -21.55
C GLU A 109 22.80 -16.03 -22.13
N ARG A 110 22.67 -16.63 -23.31
CA ARG A 110 21.35 -16.94 -23.90
C ARG A 110 20.76 -18.26 -23.37
N LYS A 111 21.33 -18.80 -22.29
CA LYS A 111 20.87 -20.06 -21.71
C LYS A 111 19.79 -19.77 -20.68
N GLU A 112 18.59 -20.23 -20.98
CA GLU A 112 17.45 -20.14 -20.08
C GLU A 112 17.39 -21.37 -19.19
N ASN A 113 17.44 -21.17 -17.87
CA ASN A 113 17.27 -22.25 -16.91
C ASN A 113 15.85 -22.20 -16.35
N ARG A 114 15.03 -23.19 -16.69
CA ARG A 114 13.68 -23.34 -16.11
C ARG A 114 13.82 -23.76 -14.64
N ILE A 115 13.24 -22.98 -13.74
CA ILE A 115 13.26 -23.24 -12.29
C ILE A 115 12.05 -24.08 -11.88
N SER A 116 10.86 -23.60 -12.23
CA SER A 116 9.60 -24.21 -11.79
C SER A 116 8.48 -23.96 -12.80
N SER A 117 7.37 -24.67 -12.60
CA SER A 117 6.15 -24.57 -13.39
C SER A 117 4.96 -24.74 -12.48
N SER A 118 3.94 -23.90 -12.65
CA SER A 118 2.69 -24.01 -11.90
C SER A 118 1.48 -23.76 -12.79
N PRO A 119 0.34 -24.45 -12.55
CA PRO A 119 -0.94 -24.06 -13.13
C PRO A 119 -1.55 -22.82 -12.45
N THR A 120 -1.05 -22.44 -11.27
CA THR A 120 -1.46 -21.22 -10.56
C THR A 120 -0.46 -20.09 -10.78
N GLN A 121 -0.86 -18.85 -10.52
CA GLN A 121 0.01 -17.68 -10.66
C GLN A 121 1.33 -17.89 -9.93
N ALA A 122 2.42 -17.67 -10.66
CA ALA A 122 3.77 -17.84 -10.17
C ALA A 122 4.62 -16.60 -10.46
N ALA A 123 5.47 -16.21 -9.52
CA ALA A 123 6.34 -15.06 -9.67
C ALA A 123 7.69 -15.28 -9.02
N ILE A 124 8.66 -14.45 -9.39
CA ILE A 124 10.02 -14.50 -8.89
C ILE A 124 10.48 -13.10 -8.46
N GLN A 125 11.18 -12.99 -7.33
CA GLN A 125 11.66 -11.71 -6.81
C GLN A 125 13.05 -11.84 -6.20
N PHE A 126 14.02 -11.05 -6.66
CA PHE A 126 15.33 -10.98 -6.02
C PHE A 126 15.27 -10.23 -4.69
N LEU A 127 16.06 -10.71 -3.72
CA LEU A 127 16.36 -9.95 -2.51
C LEU A 127 17.45 -8.93 -2.83
N HIS A 128 17.27 -7.70 -2.34
CA HIS A 128 18.26 -6.66 -2.52
C HIS A 128 19.27 -6.69 -1.38
N ARG A 129 20.55 -6.91 -1.70
CA ARG A 129 21.63 -6.95 -0.70
C ARG A 129 22.10 -5.54 -0.37
N THR A 130 22.00 -5.14 0.89
CA THR A 130 22.51 -3.83 1.32
C THR A 130 24.03 -3.80 1.41
N LYS A 131 24.64 -4.90 1.88
CA LYS A 131 26.11 -5.01 1.95
C LYS A 131 26.69 -5.49 0.63
N ASP A 132 27.75 -4.81 0.19
CA ASP A 132 28.56 -5.28 -0.91
C ASP A 132 29.31 -6.56 -0.51
N PRO A 133 29.53 -7.49 -1.46
CA PRO A 133 30.22 -8.74 -1.17
C PRO A 133 31.63 -8.45 -0.62
N VAL A 134 31.96 -9.06 0.51
CA VAL A 134 33.32 -9.03 1.05
C VAL A 134 34.19 -9.91 0.14
N PHE A 135 35.07 -9.28 -0.63
CA PHE A 135 35.98 -9.96 -1.54
C PHE A 135 37.10 -10.65 -0.75
N THR A 136 37.03 -11.97 -0.59
CA THR A 136 38.19 -12.77 -0.18
C THR A 136 38.98 -13.18 -1.42
N THR A 137 40.31 -13.11 -1.32
CA THR A 137 41.24 -13.38 -2.42
C THR A 137 41.06 -14.79 -3.00
N ASP A 138 41.12 -14.83 -4.34
CA ASP A 138 41.24 -15.97 -5.27
C ASP A 138 40.00 -16.73 -5.74
N ASP A 139 38.83 -16.63 -5.12
CA ASP A 139 37.56 -17.16 -5.67
C ASP A 139 36.37 -16.23 -5.38
N ILE A 140 36.04 -15.35 -6.33
CA ILE A 140 34.91 -14.42 -6.19
C ILE A 140 33.60 -15.17 -6.44
N LYS A 141 33.04 -15.77 -5.39
CA LYS A 141 31.70 -16.37 -5.40
C LYS A 141 30.68 -15.42 -4.78
N LEU A 142 29.74 -14.96 -5.58
CA LEU A 142 28.63 -14.14 -5.12
C LEU A 142 27.39 -15.01 -4.92
N LYS A 143 26.82 -14.98 -3.71
CA LYS A 143 25.55 -15.65 -3.40
C LYS A 143 24.40 -14.69 -3.61
N GLU A 144 23.49 -15.01 -4.52
CA GLU A 144 22.26 -14.26 -4.74
C GLU A 144 21.07 -15.05 -4.20
N LYS A 145 20.14 -14.36 -3.54
CA LYS A 145 18.93 -14.94 -2.97
C LYS A 145 17.72 -14.39 -3.72
N PHE A 146 16.74 -15.24 -4.00
CA PHE A 146 15.48 -14.85 -4.62
C PHE A 146 14.32 -15.69 -4.11
N LEU A 147 13.13 -15.11 -4.08
CA LEU A 147 11.89 -15.77 -3.74
C LEU A 147 11.23 -16.29 -5.00
N VAL A 148 10.69 -17.50 -4.93
CA VAL A 148 9.75 -18.02 -5.92
C VAL A 148 8.42 -18.23 -5.21
N PHE A 149 7.39 -17.62 -5.77
CA PHE A 149 6.03 -17.69 -5.28
C PHE A 149 5.19 -18.57 -6.20
N MET A 150 4.41 -19.47 -5.62
CA MET A 150 3.42 -20.28 -6.32
C MET A 150 2.11 -20.21 -5.56
N HIS A 151 1.12 -19.51 -6.12
CA HIS A 151 -0.17 -19.24 -5.47
C HIS A 151 -0.86 -20.52 -4.99
N GLN A 152 -1.44 -20.50 -3.77
CA GLN A 152 -2.05 -21.63 -3.07
C GLN A 152 -1.13 -22.84 -2.81
N GLN A 153 0.15 -22.74 -3.18
CA GLN A 153 1.14 -23.78 -2.97
C GLN A 153 2.19 -23.32 -1.97
N ASN A 154 3.28 -22.67 -2.37
CA ASN A 154 4.36 -22.35 -1.45
C ASN A 154 5.16 -21.13 -1.88
N ILE A 155 5.94 -20.62 -0.94
CA ILE A 155 6.98 -19.62 -1.20
C ILE A 155 8.30 -20.28 -0.83
N THR A 156 9.23 -20.28 -1.79
CA THR A 156 10.58 -20.84 -1.63
C THR A 156 11.62 -19.74 -1.67
N LEU A 157 12.56 -19.78 -0.72
CA LEU A 157 13.79 -19.01 -0.76
C LEU A 157 14.83 -19.82 -1.52
N ASN A 158 15.24 -19.31 -2.66
CA ASN A 158 16.21 -19.92 -3.54
C ASN A 158 17.53 -19.16 -3.45
N GLN A 159 18.64 -19.88 -3.55
CA GLN A 159 19.98 -19.31 -3.57
C GLN A 159 20.76 -19.85 -4.77
N VAL A 160 21.45 -18.94 -5.45
CA VAL A 160 22.32 -19.24 -6.59
C VAL A 160 23.71 -18.68 -6.35
N GLU A 161 24.74 -19.47 -6.64
CA GLU A 161 26.13 -19.01 -6.62
C GLU A 161 26.53 -18.55 -8.02
N LEU A 162 27.03 -17.31 -8.08
CA LEU A 162 27.58 -16.68 -9.26
C LEU A 162 29.11 -16.69 -9.16
N SER A 163 29.77 -17.03 -10.26
CA SER A 163 31.20 -16.88 -10.44
C SER A 163 31.51 -15.79 -11.46
N LYS A 164 32.65 -15.13 -11.32
CA LYS A 164 33.11 -14.10 -12.23
C LYS A 164 33.99 -14.71 -13.33
N THR A 165 33.69 -14.43 -14.59
CA THR A 165 34.59 -14.78 -15.71
C THR A 165 35.79 -13.82 -15.78
N ALA A 166 36.82 -14.20 -16.54
CA ALA A 166 37.97 -13.34 -16.85
C ALA A 166 37.60 -11.98 -17.50
N ASN A 167 36.41 -11.87 -18.10
CA ASN A 167 35.88 -10.64 -18.70
C ASN A 167 34.99 -9.83 -17.73
N ASP A 168 35.11 -10.07 -16.42
CA ASP A 168 34.37 -9.37 -15.38
C ASP A 168 32.84 -9.58 -15.41
N LYS A 169 32.35 -10.57 -16.17
CA LYS A 169 30.94 -10.93 -16.28
C LYS A 169 30.57 -12.05 -15.32
N TRP A 170 29.44 -11.90 -14.65
CA TRP A 170 28.89 -12.91 -13.72
C TRP A 170 28.09 -13.98 -14.47
N PHE A 171 28.29 -15.23 -14.09
CA PHE A 171 27.54 -16.38 -14.61
C PHE A 171 27.19 -17.35 -13.48
N GLN A 172 26.14 -18.14 -13.69
CA GLN A 172 25.72 -19.15 -12.72
C GLN A 172 26.73 -20.30 -12.69
N SER A 173 27.35 -20.52 -11.52
CA SER A 173 28.37 -21.57 -11.35
C SER A 173 27.84 -22.86 -10.72
N SER A 174 26.73 -22.81 -9.98
CA SER A 174 26.21 -23.94 -9.21
C SER A 174 24.72 -24.23 -9.50
N SER A 175 24.27 -25.41 -9.08
CA SER A 175 22.84 -25.71 -8.94
C SER A 175 22.19 -24.75 -7.94
N ILE A 176 20.91 -24.49 -8.15
CA ILE A 176 20.07 -23.66 -7.27
C ILE A 176 19.71 -24.49 -6.04
N SER A 177 19.93 -23.96 -4.84
CA SER A 177 19.42 -24.54 -3.60
C SER A 177 18.09 -23.87 -3.23
N SER A 178 17.09 -24.65 -2.82
CA SER A 178 15.73 -24.16 -2.59
C SER A 178 15.20 -24.62 -1.24
N ASP A 179 14.77 -23.66 -0.41
CA ASP A 179 14.18 -23.90 0.91
C ASP A 179 12.73 -23.38 0.96
N ILE A 180 11.78 -24.20 1.40
CA ILE A 180 10.38 -23.78 1.55
C ILE A 180 10.22 -22.96 2.83
N ILE A 181 9.87 -21.68 2.71
CA ILE A 181 9.65 -20.77 3.84
C ILE A 181 8.17 -20.62 4.22
N VAL A 182 7.27 -20.74 3.24
CA VAL A 182 5.81 -20.73 3.45
C VAL A 182 5.21 -21.91 2.71
N ARG A 183 4.43 -22.73 3.41
CA ARG A 183 3.89 -24.01 2.87
C ARG A 183 2.57 -23.91 2.14
N GLN A 184 1.76 -22.90 2.43
CA GLN A 184 0.47 -22.61 1.80
C GLN A 184 0.06 -21.18 2.15
N PHE A 185 -0.36 -20.41 1.15
CA PHE A 185 -0.83 -19.03 1.30
C PHE A 185 -1.94 -18.73 0.29
N SER A 186 -2.89 -17.87 0.67
CA SER A 186 -3.96 -17.38 -0.21
C SER A 186 -3.68 -15.99 -0.77
N TRP A 187 -2.83 -15.22 -0.12
CA TRP A 187 -2.45 -13.88 -0.54
C TRP A 187 -1.00 -13.58 -0.13
N ALA A 188 -0.23 -12.91 -0.97
CA ALA A 188 1.10 -12.43 -0.63
C ALA A 188 1.43 -11.08 -1.29
N GLN A 189 2.21 -10.25 -0.59
CA GLN A 189 2.76 -8.99 -1.11
C GLN A 189 4.22 -8.84 -0.70
N TRP A 190 5.07 -8.47 -1.65
CA TRP A 190 6.47 -8.14 -1.42
C TRP A 190 6.67 -6.62 -1.28
N ASP A 191 7.41 -6.20 -0.26
CA ASP A 191 7.90 -4.84 -0.11
C ASP A 191 9.41 -4.78 -0.44
N PRO A 192 9.80 -4.22 -1.60
CA PRO A 192 11.21 -4.16 -2.00
C PRO A 192 12.02 -3.20 -1.12
N HIS A 193 11.43 -2.17 -0.53
CA HIS A 193 12.14 -1.17 0.27
C HIS A 193 12.44 -1.69 1.67
N LEU A 194 11.48 -2.36 2.31
CA LEU A 194 11.67 -2.96 3.63
C LEU A 194 12.32 -4.35 3.57
N GLN A 195 12.39 -4.98 2.38
CA GLN A 195 12.79 -6.39 2.21
C GLN A 195 11.94 -7.30 3.10
N SER A 196 10.63 -7.07 3.07
CA SER A 196 9.66 -7.79 3.89
C SER A 196 8.62 -8.47 3.01
N LEU A 197 8.26 -9.69 3.39
CA LEU A 197 7.20 -10.46 2.75
C LEU A 197 6.00 -10.52 3.67
N PHE A 198 4.86 -10.05 3.19
CA PHE A 198 3.57 -10.23 3.85
C PHE A 198 2.80 -11.36 3.17
N TYR A 199 2.17 -12.22 3.96
CA TYR A 199 1.34 -13.28 3.42
C TYR A 199 0.19 -13.65 4.35
N VAL A 200 -0.94 -14.07 3.76
CA VAL A 200 -2.08 -14.64 4.48
C VAL A 200 -1.99 -16.15 4.41
N SER A 201 -1.97 -16.79 5.57
CA SER A 201 -2.04 -18.25 5.69
C SER A 201 -3.22 -18.66 6.57
N VAL A 202 -3.91 -19.69 6.12
CA VAL A 202 -4.98 -20.35 6.88
C VAL A 202 -4.33 -21.47 7.66
N LYS A 203 -4.07 -21.25 8.96
CA LYS A 203 -3.55 -22.29 9.83
C LYS A 203 -4.72 -23.07 10.40
N ALA A 204 -4.71 -24.39 10.26
CA ALA A 204 -5.57 -25.24 11.07
C ALA A 204 -5.16 -25.05 12.53
N THR A 205 -6.08 -24.56 13.36
CA THR A 205 -5.84 -24.37 14.79
C THR A 205 -5.42 -25.72 15.38
N PRO A 206 -4.19 -25.90 15.87
CA PRO A 206 -3.83 -27.15 16.53
C PRO A 206 -4.70 -27.25 17.80
N SER A 207 -5.44 -28.35 17.95
CA SER A 207 -6.09 -28.69 19.22
C SER A 207 -5.06 -28.51 20.34
N ARG A 208 -5.35 -27.62 21.29
CA ARG A 208 -4.50 -27.36 22.45
C ARG A 208 -4.18 -28.69 23.13
N LEU A 209 -2.94 -29.16 23.00
CA LEU A 209 -2.38 -30.15 23.91
C LEU A 209 -1.76 -29.39 25.08
N MET A 210 -2.41 -29.53 26.24
CA MET A 210 -1.89 -29.33 27.61
C MET A 210 -1.78 -27.88 28.13
N GLN A 211 -2.79 -27.46 28.90
CA GLN A 211 -2.65 -27.28 30.36
C GLN A 211 -4.03 -27.09 31.01
N GLY A 212 -4.41 -28.07 31.85
CA GLY A 212 -5.27 -27.88 33.03
C GLY A 212 -6.74 -27.53 32.81
N GLU A 213 -7.59 -28.46 33.24
CA GLU A 213 -9.03 -28.34 33.50
C GLU A 213 -9.95 -28.52 32.27
N GLU A 214 -10.56 -29.71 32.27
CA GLU A 214 -11.53 -30.21 31.32
C GLU A 214 -12.86 -29.47 31.51
N ASP A 215 -13.23 -28.63 30.54
CA ASP A 215 -14.64 -28.35 30.26
C ASP A 215 -15.01 -29.12 28.98
N GLU A 216 -15.77 -30.22 29.14
CA GLU A 216 -16.22 -31.10 28.04
C GLU A 216 -17.19 -30.43 27.03
N PHE A 217 -17.42 -29.12 27.11
CA PHE A 217 -18.42 -28.40 26.31
C PHE A 217 -17.89 -27.64 25.07
N GLU A 218 -16.58 -27.58 24.80
CA GLU A 218 -16.04 -26.96 23.57
C GLU A 218 -15.36 -28.00 22.64
N ARG A 219 -16.14 -28.90 22.03
CA ARG A 219 -15.68 -29.73 20.88
C ARG A 219 -16.28 -29.27 19.55
N VAL A 220 -16.53 -27.97 19.37
CA VAL A 220 -16.77 -27.42 18.04
C VAL A 220 -15.41 -27.04 17.46
N PRO A 221 -14.94 -27.68 16.37
CA PRO A 221 -13.73 -27.23 15.69
C PRO A 221 -13.96 -25.80 15.21
N ARG A 222 -13.23 -24.84 15.78
CA ARG A 222 -13.30 -23.45 15.33
C ARG A 222 -12.91 -23.40 13.85
N PRO A 223 -13.64 -22.67 13.00
CA PRO A 223 -13.26 -22.50 11.61
C PRO A 223 -11.83 -21.96 11.54
N PRO A 224 -11.02 -22.42 10.57
CA PRO A 224 -9.63 -22.02 10.48
C PRO A 224 -9.56 -20.51 10.21
N GLN A 225 -8.93 -19.77 11.13
CA GLN A 225 -8.88 -18.31 11.04
C GLN A 225 -7.70 -17.89 10.14
N PRO A 226 -7.94 -17.08 9.09
CA PRO A 226 -6.85 -16.55 8.28
C PRO A 226 -5.97 -15.64 9.13
N SER A 227 -4.65 -15.75 8.94
CA SER A 227 -3.67 -14.95 9.67
C SER A 227 -2.72 -14.27 8.71
N LEU A 228 -2.57 -12.95 8.86
CA LEU A 228 -1.60 -12.13 8.15
C LEU A 228 -0.27 -12.18 8.91
N SER A 229 0.76 -12.72 8.26
CA SER A 229 2.11 -12.81 8.81
C SER A 229 3.10 -11.98 7.99
N CYS A 230 4.15 -11.47 8.62
CA CYS A 230 5.24 -10.75 7.97
C CYS A 230 6.60 -11.41 8.26
N LEU A 231 7.35 -11.72 7.21
CA LEU A 231 8.74 -12.16 7.28
C LEU A 231 9.67 -10.99 6.93
N GLN A 232 10.63 -10.71 7.82
CA GLN A 232 11.72 -9.78 7.56
C GLN A 232 12.94 -10.57 7.08
N PHE A 233 13.48 -10.17 5.92
CA PHE A 233 14.72 -10.72 5.40
C PHE A 233 15.93 -9.88 5.81
N HIS A 234 17.07 -10.56 5.92
CA HIS A 234 18.37 -9.98 6.29
C HIS A 234 19.45 -10.50 5.32
N ASP A 235 20.52 -9.73 5.13
CA ASP A 235 21.61 -10.10 4.22
C ASP A 235 22.32 -11.38 4.70
N ASP A 236 22.79 -11.34 5.95
CA ASP A 236 23.70 -12.35 6.54
C ASP A 236 23.02 -13.25 7.59
N LEU A 237 21.80 -12.92 7.99
CA LEU A 237 21.04 -13.63 9.02
C LEU A 237 19.85 -14.38 8.38
N PRO A 238 19.30 -15.42 9.06
CA PRO A 238 18.06 -16.02 8.63
C PRO A 238 16.91 -15.00 8.68
N HIS A 239 15.83 -15.29 7.96
CA HIS A 239 14.62 -14.48 8.05
C HIS A 239 13.94 -14.69 9.41
N GLU A 240 13.17 -13.70 9.86
CA GLU A 240 12.39 -13.74 11.11
C GLU A 240 10.94 -13.34 10.87
N THR A 241 10.01 -13.94 11.61
CA THR A 241 8.59 -13.56 11.59
C THR A 241 8.36 -12.43 12.58
N VAL A 242 8.20 -11.20 12.09
CA VAL A 242 8.11 -10.00 12.93
C VAL A 242 6.70 -9.66 13.38
N LEU A 243 5.70 -10.00 12.57
CA LEU A 243 4.30 -9.65 12.78
C LEU A 243 3.41 -10.85 12.44
N ASN A 244 2.39 -11.08 13.26
CA ASN A 244 1.30 -11.99 12.94
C ASN A 244 -0.02 -11.48 13.55
N ILE A 245 -1.02 -11.27 12.68
CA ILE A 245 -2.33 -10.70 13.01
C ILE A 245 -3.42 -11.65 12.50
N PRO A 246 -4.32 -12.14 13.36
CA PRO A 246 -5.51 -12.85 12.89
C PRO A 246 -6.44 -11.89 12.16
N LEU A 247 -6.83 -12.25 10.95
CA LEU A 247 -7.77 -11.48 10.14
C LEU A 247 -9.20 -11.97 10.43
N ASN A 248 -10.10 -11.03 10.66
CA ASN A 248 -11.53 -11.28 10.63
C ASN A 248 -12.02 -10.90 9.23
N LEU A 249 -11.83 -11.81 8.27
CA LEU A 249 -12.43 -11.64 6.95
C LEU A 249 -13.93 -11.95 7.05
N PRO A 250 -14.82 -11.15 6.44
CA PRO A 250 -16.24 -11.43 6.46
C PRO A 250 -16.52 -12.84 5.89
N GLU A 251 -17.36 -13.61 6.57
CA GLU A 251 -17.84 -14.90 6.09
C GLU A 251 -18.60 -14.66 4.77
N GLY A 252 -17.97 -14.95 3.62
CA GLY A 252 -18.58 -14.71 2.32
C GLY A 252 -17.74 -13.96 1.28
N THR A 253 -16.41 -13.87 1.40
CA THR A 253 -15.55 -13.48 0.26
C THR A 253 -15.46 -14.56 -0.84
N ALA A 254 -16.30 -15.60 -0.78
CA ALA A 254 -16.61 -16.38 -1.96
C ALA A 254 -17.58 -15.55 -2.82
N PRO A 255 -17.35 -15.37 -4.13
CA PRO A 255 -18.35 -14.74 -4.99
C PRO A 255 -19.69 -15.48 -4.81
N PRO A 256 -20.83 -14.76 -4.85
CA PRO A 256 -22.14 -15.40 -4.78
C PRO A 256 -22.19 -16.50 -5.84
N VAL A 257 -22.47 -17.72 -5.38
CA VAL A 257 -22.66 -18.89 -6.23
C VAL A 257 -23.78 -18.55 -7.21
N GLY A 258 -23.43 -18.32 -8.48
CA GLY A 258 -24.41 -18.01 -9.52
C GLY A 258 -23.99 -16.96 -10.55
N LEU A 259 -22.98 -16.14 -10.28
CA LEU A 259 -22.35 -15.33 -11.33
C LEU A 259 -21.23 -16.15 -12.01
N PRO A 260 -21.15 -16.20 -13.35
CA PRO A 260 -20.05 -16.82 -14.06
C PRO A 260 -18.81 -15.91 -13.94
N GLY A 261 -18.22 -15.86 -12.75
CA GLY A 261 -16.86 -15.39 -12.59
C GLY A 261 -15.94 -16.40 -13.27
N PRO A 262 -14.99 -15.98 -14.11
CA PRO A 262 -14.06 -16.91 -14.73
C PRO A 262 -13.23 -17.58 -13.64
N GLU A 263 -13.49 -18.86 -13.38
CA GLU A 263 -12.62 -19.73 -12.61
C GLU A 263 -11.18 -19.51 -13.10
N ASN A 264 -10.28 -19.06 -12.22
CA ASN A 264 -8.83 -18.86 -12.47
C ASN A 264 -8.37 -17.66 -13.32
N GLN A 265 -9.08 -16.53 -13.41
CA GLN A 265 -8.45 -15.31 -13.93
C GLN A 265 -7.65 -14.57 -12.86
N TYR A 266 -6.32 -14.68 -12.90
CA TYR A 266 -5.42 -13.88 -12.08
C TYR A 266 -5.25 -12.48 -12.67
N CYS A 267 -5.35 -11.44 -11.83
CA CYS A 267 -4.92 -10.10 -12.21
C CYS A 267 -3.38 -10.03 -12.24
N GLU A 268 -2.83 -9.59 -13.38
CA GLU A 268 -1.40 -9.41 -13.55
C GLU A 268 -0.95 -8.09 -12.92
N ASN A 269 -0.70 -8.09 -11.60
CA ASN A 269 -0.25 -6.94 -10.83
C ASN A 269 1.24 -7.09 -10.43
N PRO A 270 2.19 -6.74 -11.32
CA PRO A 270 3.61 -6.91 -11.05
C PRO A 270 4.17 -5.89 -10.04
N VAL A 271 3.45 -4.79 -9.78
CA VAL A 271 3.93 -3.71 -8.91
C VAL A 271 2.80 -3.11 -8.06
N PRO A 272 2.92 -3.08 -6.71
CA PRO A 272 3.84 -3.93 -5.95
C PRO A 272 3.57 -5.40 -6.29
N LEU A 273 4.59 -6.25 -6.20
CA LEU A 273 4.42 -7.67 -6.50
C LEU A 273 3.40 -8.27 -5.52
N LYS A 274 2.22 -8.59 -6.04
CA LYS A 274 1.09 -9.18 -5.32
C LYS A 274 0.64 -10.46 -6.00
N ILE A 275 0.29 -11.44 -5.20
CA ILE A 275 -0.15 -12.76 -5.67
C ILE A 275 -1.36 -13.17 -4.85
N HIS A 276 -2.50 -13.24 -5.51
CA HIS A 276 -3.79 -13.52 -4.89
C HIS A 276 -4.77 -14.03 -5.93
N ASP A 277 -5.81 -14.73 -5.48
CA ASP A 277 -7.03 -14.86 -6.25
C ASP A 277 -7.85 -13.57 -6.11
N ASN A 278 -8.65 -13.22 -7.12
CA ASN A 278 -9.45 -11.98 -7.15
C ASN A 278 -10.54 -11.94 -6.03
N THR A 279 -10.49 -12.84 -5.05
CA THR A 279 -11.43 -12.94 -3.94
C THR A 279 -11.07 -11.99 -2.79
N LEU A 280 -9.78 -11.66 -2.63
CA LEU A 280 -9.28 -10.86 -1.53
C LEU A 280 -8.42 -9.69 -2.01
N GLU A 281 -9.02 -8.51 -2.07
CA GLU A 281 -8.31 -7.26 -2.36
C GLU A 281 -7.73 -6.65 -1.08
N LEU A 282 -6.53 -7.14 -0.73
CA LEU A 282 -5.74 -6.66 0.39
C LEU A 282 -4.50 -5.88 -0.11
N SER A 283 -4.14 -4.82 0.61
CA SER A 283 -2.91 -4.08 0.39
C SER A 283 -2.27 -3.68 1.72
N ILE A 284 -0.95 -3.80 1.78
CA ILE A 284 -0.19 -3.44 2.96
C ILE A 284 0.71 -2.26 2.63
N ILE A 285 0.68 -1.25 3.50
CA ILE A 285 1.45 -0.03 3.31
C ILE A 285 2.25 0.20 4.57
N CYS A 286 3.57 0.25 4.42
CA CYS A 286 4.49 0.53 5.50
C CYS A 286 5.44 1.66 5.12
N ASN A 287 6.04 2.29 6.13
CA ASN A 287 7.14 3.23 5.92
C ASN A 287 8.27 3.03 6.93
N SER A 288 9.41 3.68 6.69
CA SER A 288 10.57 3.67 7.58
C SER A 288 10.33 4.33 8.95
N LYS A 289 9.22 5.07 9.12
CA LYS A 289 8.86 5.75 10.37
C LYS A 289 8.03 4.89 11.32
N GLY A 290 7.67 3.66 10.93
CA GLY A 290 6.85 2.77 11.76
C GLY A 290 5.34 2.92 11.54
N LEU A 291 4.91 3.64 10.51
CA LEU A 291 3.51 3.62 10.09
C LEU A 291 3.26 2.32 9.31
N ALA A 292 2.24 1.57 9.70
CA ALA A 292 1.85 0.33 9.05
C ALA A 292 0.33 0.22 8.96
N TYR A 293 -0.16 0.00 7.74
CA TYR A 293 -1.57 -0.06 7.41
C TYR A 293 -1.90 -1.38 6.73
N VAL A 294 -2.98 -2.01 7.16
CA VAL A 294 -3.61 -3.14 6.47
C VAL A 294 -4.91 -2.62 5.86
N CYS A 295 -4.94 -2.52 4.54
CA CYS A 295 -6.03 -1.92 3.78
C CYS A 295 -6.77 -3.01 3.00
N HIS A 296 -8.08 -3.12 3.21
CA HIS A 296 -8.95 -4.11 2.60
C HIS A 296 -10.14 -3.42 1.92
N HIS A 297 -10.50 -3.85 0.72
CA HIS A 297 -11.65 -3.36 -0.02
C HIS A 297 -12.65 -4.50 -0.25
N TYR A 298 -13.94 -4.20 -0.12
CA TYR A 298 -15.02 -5.14 -0.38
C TYR A 298 -16.29 -4.41 -0.82
N ILE A 299 -17.12 -5.13 -1.58
CA ILE A 299 -18.41 -4.66 -2.09
C ILE A 299 -19.49 -5.57 -1.54
N TYR A 300 -20.61 -5.01 -1.10
CA TYR A 300 -21.74 -5.80 -0.61
C TYR A 300 -23.07 -5.11 -0.90
N TYR A 301 -24.15 -5.89 -0.97
CA TYR A 301 -25.50 -5.37 -1.21
C TYR A 301 -26.12 -4.87 0.09
N GLY A 302 -26.81 -3.73 0.03
CA GLY A 302 -27.50 -3.15 1.19
C GLY A 302 -28.80 -3.83 1.58
N LYS A 303 -29.29 -4.78 0.76
CA LYS A 303 -30.53 -5.52 1.00
C LYS A 303 -30.18 -7.01 1.14
N GLU A 304 -30.54 -7.61 2.27
CA GLU A 304 -30.52 -9.07 2.43
C GLU A 304 -31.63 -9.66 1.55
N GLY A 305 -31.25 -10.32 0.46
CA GLY A 305 -32.16 -11.06 -0.41
C GLY A 305 -31.48 -11.48 -1.70
N ASP A 306 -31.62 -12.76 -2.06
CA ASP A 306 -31.26 -13.29 -3.38
C ASP A 306 -32.14 -12.64 -4.45
N VAL A 307 -31.69 -11.50 -4.99
CA VAL A 307 -32.30 -10.87 -6.14
C VAL A 307 -31.27 -10.93 -7.26
N GLU A 308 -31.70 -11.44 -8.42
CA GLU A 308 -30.90 -11.42 -9.65
C GLU A 308 -30.38 -10.00 -9.90
N ILE A 309 -29.06 -9.90 -10.12
CA ILE A 309 -28.34 -8.63 -10.21
C ILE A 309 -28.71 -7.96 -11.53
N ASP A 310 -29.35 -6.79 -11.46
CA ASP A 310 -29.56 -5.93 -12.63
C ASP A 310 -28.39 -4.93 -12.76
N GLU A 311 -28.05 -4.49 -13.98
CA GLU A 311 -26.95 -3.53 -14.19
C GLU A 311 -27.22 -2.16 -13.53
N ASP A 312 -28.50 -1.88 -13.26
CA ASP A 312 -28.99 -0.67 -12.60
C ASP A 312 -29.00 -0.77 -11.05
N ASP A 313 -28.61 -1.91 -10.47
CA ASP A 313 -28.58 -2.08 -9.02
C ASP A 313 -27.47 -1.24 -8.36
N CYS A 314 -27.77 -0.77 -7.15
CA CYS A 314 -26.84 -0.03 -6.32
C CYS A 314 -26.24 -0.92 -5.22
N VAL A 315 -24.93 -0.82 -5.02
CA VAL A 315 -24.16 -1.56 -4.01
C VAL A 315 -23.52 -0.62 -2.99
N ASN A 316 -23.12 -1.17 -1.85
CA ASN A 316 -22.26 -0.48 -0.91
C ASN A 316 -20.80 -0.74 -1.28
N PHE A 317 -20.08 0.33 -1.60
CA PHE A 317 -18.64 0.31 -1.77
C PHE A 317 -17.97 0.54 -0.41
N ALA A 318 -17.23 -0.44 0.09
CA ALA A 318 -16.61 -0.36 1.41
C ALA A 318 -15.11 -0.63 1.39
N TYR A 319 -14.42 -0.03 2.35
CA TYR A 319 -13.04 -0.35 2.64
C TYR A 319 -12.74 -0.22 4.12
N SER A 320 -11.74 -0.95 4.59
CA SER A 320 -11.25 -0.95 5.95
C SER A 320 -9.75 -0.68 5.97
N VAL A 321 -9.30 0.19 6.87
CA VAL A 321 -7.90 0.51 7.11
C VAL A 321 -7.60 0.22 8.57
N THR A 322 -6.83 -0.85 8.81
CA THR A 322 -6.26 -1.11 10.14
C THR A 322 -4.94 -0.36 10.26
N ALA A 323 -4.89 0.66 11.10
CA ALA A 323 -3.69 1.42 11.41
C ALA A 323 -3.01 0.79 12.64
N LEU A 324 -1.96 0.00 12.42
CA LEU A 324 -1.34 -0.81 13.47
C LEU A 324 -0.62 0.05 14.53
N HIS A 325 -0.05 1.18 14.14
CA HIS A 325 0.62 2.10 15.06
C HIS A 325 -0.34 2.84 15.99
N HIS A 326 -1.64 2.87 15.67
CA HIS A 326 -2.70 3.43 16.51
C HIS A 326 -3.59 2.38 17.16
N CYS A 327 -3.35 1.09 16.87
CA CYS A 327 -4.21 -0.01 17.29
C CYS A 327 -5.70 0.28 17.00
N CYS A 328 -6.02 0.77 15.80
CA CYS A 328 -7.40 1.10 15.42
C CYS A 328 -7.75 0.62 14.00
N VAL A 329 -9.04 0.44 13.76
CA VAL A 329 -9.62 0.09 12.46
C VAL A 329 -10.55 1.22 12.04
N ILE A 330 -10.35 1.73 10.82
CA ILE A 330 -11.21 2.72 10.18
C ILE A 330 -11.98 2.03 9.08
N GLU A 331 -13.28 1.86 9.28
CA GLU A 331 -14.21 1.33 8.28
C GLU A 331 -14.92 2.50 7.60
N CYS A 332 -14.95 2.47 6.27
CA CYS A 332 -15.65 3.46 5.45
C CYS A 332 -16.60 2.73 4.51
N VAL A 333 -17.84 3.20 4.46
CA VAL A 333 -18.90 2.70 3.58
C VAL A 333 -19.45 3.86 2.77
N ILE A 334 -19.53 3.68 1.46
CA ILE A 334 -20.17 4.58 0.52
C ILE A 334 -21.37 3.84 -0.04
N SER A 335 -22.55 4.31 0.35
CA SER A 335 -23.80 3.71 -0.10
C SER A 335 -24.22 4.21 -1.47
N ASP A 336 -25.13 3.48 -2.11
CA ASP A 336 -25.81 3.84 -3.35
C ASP A 336 -24.87 4.04 -4.56
N VAL A 337 -23.81 3.23 -4.67
CA VAL A 337 -22.91 3.24 -5.83
C VAL A 337 -23.45 2.31 -6.92
N PRO A 338 -23.57 2.75 -8.20
CA PRO A 338 -23.98 1.86 -9.28
C PRO A 338 -23.05 0.64 -9.40
N ALA A 339 -23.61 -0.57 -9.49
CA ALA A 339 -22.85 -1.82 -9.49
C ALA A 339 -21.77 -1.85 -10.59
N ASN A 340 -22.13 -1.44 -11.82
CA ASN A 340 -21.19 -1.36 -12.94
C ASN A 340 -19.98 -0.45 -12.62
N LEU A 341 -20.20 0.66 -11.93
CA LEU A 341 -19.09 1.53 -11.52
C LEU A 341 -18.28 0.91 -10.38
N ALA A 342 -18.95 0.32 -9.38
CA ALA A 342 -18.29 -0.25 -8.22
C ALA A 342 -17.34 -1.41 -8.57
N TYR A 343 -17.76 -2.34 -9.44
CA TYR A 343 -16.94 -3.50 -9.82
C TYR A 343 -15.76 -3.15 -10.76
N ASN A 344 -15.80 -1.99 -11.43
CA ASN A 344 -14.74 -1.53 -12.32
C ASN A 344 -13.75 -0.57 -11.65
N VAL A 345 -13.98 -0.20 -10.38
CA VAL A 345 -13.13 0.75 -9.64
C VAL A 345 -12.41 0.05 -8.51
N LEU A 346 -11.09 -0.05 -8.62
CA LEU A 346 -10.23 -0.51 -7.53
C LEU A 346 -9.68 0.68 -6.72
N PRO A 347 -9.92 0.73 -5.39
CA PRO A 347 -9.39 1.79 -4.57
C PRO A 347 -7.87 1.67 -4.42
N THR A 348 -7.19 2.80 -4.54
CA THR A 348 -5.75 2.91 -4.40
C THR A 348 -5.42 3.57 -3.07
N PHE A 349 -4.55 2.91 -2.29
CA PHE A 349 -4.12 3.38 -0.98
C PHE A 349 -2.68 3.92 -1.08
N VAL A 350 -2.46 5.16 -0.65
CA VAL A 350 -1.15 5.85 -0.80
C VAL A 350 -0.87 6.72 0.42
N LEU A 351 0.35 6.64 0.97
CA LEU A 351 0.81 7.61 1.96
C LEU A 351 0.92 9.00 1.34
N HIS A 352 0.19 9.97 1.90
CA HIS A 352 0.23 11.37 1.50
C HIS A 352 0.98 12.18 2.56
N GLY A 353 2.25 12.49 2.28
CA GLY A 353 3.14 13.08 3.28
C GLY A 353 3.44 12.11 4.41
N GLU A 354 3.52 12.64 5.64
CA GLU A 354 3.88 11.85 6.82
C GLU A 354 2.72 11.63 7.80
N GLN A 355 1.59 12.32 7.58
CA GLN A 355 0.47 12.34 8.51
C GLN A 355 -0.81 11.73 7.91
N HIS A 356 -0.85 11.50 6.59
CA HIS A 356 -2.09 11.08 5.94
C HIS A 356 -1.95 9.80 5.12
N LEU A 357 -3.02 9.02 5.10
CA LEU A 357 -3.26 7.96 4.13
C LEU A 357 -4.36 8.42 3.18
N LEU A 358 -4.05 8.47 1.89
CA LEU A 358 -4.99 8.82 0.85
C LEU A 358 -5.59 7.55 0.25
N VAL A 359 -6.92 7.50 0.20
CA VAL A 359 -7.71 6.47 -0.48
C VAL A 359 -8.34 7.11 -1.70
N PHE A 360 -7.97 6.63 -2.88
CA PHE A 360 -8.43 7.18 -4.14
C PHE A 360 -9.18 6.12 -4.92
N ALA A 361 -10.43 6.40 -5.28
CA ALA A 361 -11.24 5.57 -6.16
C ALA A 361 -11.67 6.45 -7.34
N SER A 362 -11.20 6.12 -8.55
CA SER A 362 -11.50 6.92 -9.75
C SER A 362 -13.00 7.11 -9.90
N ASP A 363 -13.41 8.33 -10.23
CA ASP A 363 -14.80 8.72 -10.47
C ASP A 363 -15.77 8.57 -9.28
N LEU A 364 -15.31 8.05 -8.14
CA LEU A 364 -16.11 7.89 -6.93
C LEU A 364 -15.75 8.93 -5.86
N PHE A 365 -14.50 8.96 -5.40
CA PHE A 365 -14.07 9.87 -4.33
C PHE A 365 -12.54 9.93 -4.16
N THR A 366 -12.08 10.99 -3.50
CA THR A 366 -10.76 11.05 -2.87
C THR A 366 -10.93 11.23 -1.37
N HIS A 367 -10.43 10.30 -0.56
CA HIS A 367 -10.50 10.37 0.90
C HIS A 367 -9.10 10.55 1.48
N LEU A 368 -8.90 11.64 2.23
CA LEU A 368 -7.68 11.90 2.98
C LEU A 368 -7.91 11.48 4.44
N LEU A 369 -7.40 10.32 4.82
CA LEU A 369 -7.44 9.84 6.20
C LEU A 369 -6.27 10.44 6.97
N ASP A 370 -6.57 11.23 7.99
CA ASP A 370 -5.56 11.71 8.94
C ASP A 370 -5.30 10.67 10.05
N VAL A 371 -4.16 10.01 9.91
CA VAL A 371 -3.77 8.78 10.63
C VAL A 371 -2.28 8.80 10.97
N GLY A 372 -1.71 10.00 11.09
CA GLY A 372 -0.30 10.23 11.36
C GLY A 372 0.10 9.83 12.78
N SER A 373 1.38 9.65 13.05
CA SER A 373 1.86 9.23 14.38
C SER A 373 1.85 10.35 15.43
N ALA A 374 1.65 11.61 15.02
CA ALA A 374 1.74 12.75 15.93
C ALA A 374 0.51 12.92 16.84
N HIS A 375 -0.64 12.37 16.44
CA HIS A 375 -1.88 12.46 17.19
C HIS A 375 -2.82 11.29 16.87
N GLU A 376 -3.88 11.12 17.67
CA GLU A 376 -4.92 10.11 17.39
C GLU A 376 -5.58 10.37 16.02
N PRO A 377 -6.00 9.32 15.29
CA PRO A 377 -6.73 9.49 14.05
C PRO A 377 -8.00 10.31 14.27
N CYS A 378 -8.19 11.33 13.45
CA CYS A 378 -9.35 12.22 13.50
C CYS A 378 -9.55 12.89 12.14
N ASN A 379 -10.62 13.67 11.95
CA ASN A 379 -10.74 14.63 10.84
C ASN A 379 -10.36 14.14 9.44
N HIS A 380 -10.97 13.04 9.02
CA HIS A 380 -10.82 12.55 7.67
C HIS A 380 -11.59 13.43 6.68
N VAL A 381 -10.95 13.80 5.57
CA VAL A 381 -11.53 14.68 4.54
C VAL A 381 -11.96 13.86 3.34
N ILE A 382 -13.22 14.01 2.93
CA ILE A 382 -13.76 13.41 1.71
C ILE A 382 -13.87 14.52 0.67
N ILE A 383 -13.35 14.26 -0.52
CA ILE A 383 -13.48 15.15 -1.66
C ILE A 383 -14.25 14.41 -2.74
N SER A 384 -15.48 14.88 -2.99
CA SER A 384 -16.34 14.34 -4.05
C SER A 384 -15.82 14.73 -5.45
N PRO A 385 -16.10 13.93 -6.49
CA PRO A 385 -15.87 14.30 -7.88
C PRO A 385 -16.61 15.61 -8.24
N PRO A 386 -16.16 16.37 -9.25
CA PRO A 386 -15.17 16.03 -10.27
C PRO A 386 -13.83 16.70 -9.95
N LEU A 387 -12.93 15.97 -9.27
CA LEU A 387 -11.54 16.36 -9.34
C LEU A 387 -10.98 15.76 -10.61
N THR A 388 -10.78 16.62 -11.61
CA THR A 388 -9.88 16.36 -12.74
C THR A 388 -8.46 16.18 -12.22
N LEU A 389 -8.20 15.05 -11.55
CA LEU A 389 -6.90 14.42 -11.72
C LEU A 389 -6.78 14.11 -13.23
N PRO A 390 -5.60 14.25 -13.84
CA PRO A 390 -5.38 13.95 -15.26
C PRO A 390 -5.43 12.44 -15.53
N LEU A 391 -6.29 11.72 -14.83
CA LEU A 391 -6.55 10.32 -15.05
C LEU A 391 -7.63 10.27 -16.12
N TYR A 392 -7.19 10.05 -17.36
CA TYR A 392 -8.10 9.54 -18.37
C TYR A 392 -8.71 8.25 -17.83
N PRO A 393 -10.04 8.07 -17.91
CA PRO A 393 -10.68 6.83 -17.49
C PRO A 393 -10.15 5.72 -18.40
N SER A 394 -9.18 4.95 -17.90
CA SER A 394 -8.80 3.69 -18.52
C SER A 394 -9.75 2.62 -17.98
N PRO A 395 -10.56 1.98 -18.84
CA PRO A 395 -11.61 1.04 -18.44
C PRO A 395 -11.07 -0.35 -18.04
N LEU A 396 -9.83 -0.44 -17.55
CA LEU A 396 -9.17 -1.71 -17.25
C LEU A 396 -8.49 -1.61 -15.90
N ASN A 397 -9.13 -2.20 -14.86
CA ASN A 397 -8.66 -2.84 -13.62
C ASN A 397 -7.24 -2.61 -13.06
N ASN A 398 -6.53 -1.57 -13.48
CA ASN A 398 -5.14 -1.31 -13.14
C ASN A 398 -5.12 -0.08 -12.26
N ALA A 399 -5.16 -0.31 -10.94
CA ALA A 399 -4.92 0.74 -9.97
C ALA A 399 -3.54 1.37 -10.23
N PRO A 400 -3.40 2.71 -10.19
CA PRO A 400 -2.11 3.34 -10.36
C PRO A 400 -1.15 2.89 -9.25
N VAL A 401 0.09 2.65 -9.62
CA VAL A 401 1.11 2.02 -8.78
C VAL A 401 1.99 3.06 -8.12
N LYS A 402 2.19 2.95 -6.81
CA LYS A 402 3.09 3.85 -6.07
C LYS A 402 4.56 3.58 -6.39
N LEU A 403 5.25 4.62 -6.84
CA LEU A 403 6.69 4.71 -7.05
C LEU A 403 7.30 5.82 -6.20
N GLY A 404 7.61 5.52 -4.93
CA GLY A 404 8.08 6.54 -4.00
C GLY A 404 7.05 7.66 -3.84
N ALA A 405 7.33 8.84 -4.41
CA ALA A 405 6.43 10.01 -4.40
C ALA A 405 5.55 10.13 -5.66
N LEU A 406 5.76 9.30 -6.68
CA LEU A 406 5.03 9.28 -7.94
C LEU A 406 4.06 8.10 -7.98
N MET A 407 3.03 8.19 -8.80
CA MET A 407 2.10 7.12 -9.14
C MET A 407 2.24 6.85 -10.64
N LEU A 408 2.31 5.58 -11.04
CA LEU A 408 2.37 5.16 -12.43
C LEU A 408 1.05 4.49 -12.80
N ASP A 409 0.31 5.07 -13.74
CA ASP A 409 -0.80 4.36 -14.37
C ASP A 409 -0.22 3.30 -15.31
N LEU A 410 -0.53 2.02 -15.08
CA LEU A 410 -0.02 0.92 -15.89
C LEU A 410 -0.60 0.89 -17.31
N SER A 411 -1.76 1.50 -17.52
CA SER A 411 -2.46 1.48 -18.81
C SER A 411 -1.95 2.57 -19.75
N SER A 412 -1.83 3.82 -19.28
CA SER A 412 -1.28 4.94 -20.05
C SER A 412 0.24 5.05 -19.94
N LEU A 413 0.85 4.32 -18.99
CA LEU A 413 2.22 4.53 -18.55
C LEU A 413 2.47 5.99 -18.18
N GLU A 414 1.51 6.73 -17.62
CA GLU A 414 1.74 8.09 -17.17
C GLU A 414 2.15 8.14 -15.69
N MET A 415 3.19 8.92 -15.39
CA MET A 415 3.56 9.23 -14.01
C MET A 415 2.89 10.52 -13.56
N PHE A 416 2.20 10.47 -12.44
CA PHE A 416 1.57 11.63 -11.81
C PHE A 416 1.78 11.59 -10.29
N THR A 417 1.71 12.74 -9.63
CA THR A 417 1.71 12.78 -8.16
C THR A 417 0.28 12.95 -7.68
N VAL A 418 -0.21 12.02 -6.87
CA VAL A 418 -1.49 12.22 -6.18
C VAL A 418 -1.24 13.12 -4.98
N LYS A 419 -1.63 14.40 -5.11
CA LYS A 419 -1.56 15.38 -4.03
C LYS A 419 -2.88 16.10 -3.92
N VAL A 420 -3.37 16.22 -2.70
CA VAL A 420 -4.53 17.06 -2.40
C VAL A 420 -4.04 18.50 -2.27
N THR A 421 -4.48 19.37 -3.17
CA THR A 421 -4.08 20.77 -3.20
C THR A 421 -4.96 21.63 -2.31
N LYS A 422 -4.42 22.76 -1.83
CA LYS A 422 -5.16 23.75 -1.03
C LYS A 422 -6.39 24.30 -1.77
N SER A 423 -6.30 24.46 -3.09
CA SER A 423 -7.42 24.88 -3.93
C SER A 423 -8.53 23.84 -3.95
N GLN A 424 -8.20 22.55 -4.00
CA GLN A 424 -9.20 21.47 -3.94
C GLN A 424 -9.90 21.43 -2.58
N LEU A 425 -9.15 21.58 -1.48
CA LEU A 425 -9.73 21.70 -0.14
C LEU A 425 -10.66 22.92 -0.03
N SER A 426 -10.24 24.06 -0.55
CA SER A 426 -11.03 25.30 -0.53
C SER A 426 -12.31 25.18 -1.36
N MET A 427 -12.24 24.53 -2.52
CA MET A 427 -13.42 24.26 -3.35
C MET A 427 -14.35 23.28 -2.64
N SER A 428 -13.82 22.15 -2.15
CA SER A 428 -14.59 21.17 -1.38
C SER A 428 -15.30 21.81 -0.18
N PHE A 429 -14.64 22.69 0.57
CA PHE A 429 -15.27 23.42 1.68
C PHE A 429 -16.47 24.26 1.25
N ARG A 430 -16.40 24.92 0.09
CA ARG A 430 -17.46 25.81 -0.41
C ARG A 430 -18.65 25.04 -0.98
N PHE A 431 -18.42 23.87 -1.57
CA PHE A 431 -19.48 23.08 -2.23
C PHE A 431 -20.07 21.98 -1.34
N ASP A 432 -19.33 21.51 -0.34
CA ASP A 432 -19.85 20.50 0.59
C ASP A 432 -20.78 21.14 1.62
N HIS A 433 -21.86 20.46 1.98
CA HIS A 433 -22.81 20.85 3.02
C HIS A 433 -22.58 20.09 4.34
N SER A 434 -21.71 19.08 4.37
CA SER A 434 -21.36 18.34 5.57
C SER A 434 -20.55 19.20 6.53
N CYS A 435 -21.13 19.48 7.71
CA CYS A 435 -20.44 20.21 8.78
C CYS A 435 -19.15 19.49 9.20
N GLN A 436 -19.14 18.15 9.23
CA GLN A 436 -18.00 17.38 9.70
C GLN A 436 -16.84 17.40 8.71
N ASN A 437 -17.13 17.30 7.41
CA ASN A 437 -16.08 17.40 6.40
C ASN A 437 -15.49 18.82 6.35
N ARG A 438 -16.32 19.86 6.52
CA ARG A 438 -15.85 21.25 6.67
C ARG A 438 -14.97 21.45 7.92
N ILE A 439 -15.33 20.85 9.06
CA ILE A 439 -14.48 20.83 10.27
C ILE A 439 -13.14 20.15 9.95
N ALA A 440 -13.18 18.99 9.29
CA ALA A 440 -11.98 18.27 8.90
C ALA A 440 -11.07 19.10 7.97
N ILE A 441 -11.63 19.79 6.98
CA ILE A 441 -10.87 20.68 6.09
C ILE A 441 -10.22 21.83 6.87
N LEU A 442 -10.95 22.48 7.80
CA LEU A 442 -10.37 23.52 8.67
C LEU A 442 -9.24 22.97 9.53
N HIS A 443 -9.44 21.79 10.12
CA HIS A 443 -8.42 21.09 10.88
C HIS A 443 -7.14 20.86 10.05
N GLN A 444 -7.29 20.37 8.82
CA GLN A 444 -6.17 20.17 7.89
C GLN A 444 -5.41 21.47 7.61
N LEU A 445 -6.12 22.57 7.34
CA LEU A 445 -5.49 23.85 7.05
C LEU A 445 -4.79 24.45 8.29
N LEU A 446 -5.34 24.29 9.48
CA LEU A 446 -4.80 24.85 10.73
C LEU A 446 -3.62 24.05 11.28
N GLN A 447 -3.76 22.73 11.39
CA GLN A 447 -2.78 21.88 12.07
C GLN A 447 -1.68 21.34 11.16
N HIS A 448 -2.03 20.98 9.92
CA HIS A 448 -1.10 20.30 9.02
C HIS A 448 -0.46 21.24 8.00
N TYR A 449 -1.25 22.15 7.41
CA TYR A 449 -0.72 23.11 6.42
C TYR A 449 -0.29 24.46 7.02
N HIS A 450 -0.74 24.78 8.23
CA HIS A 450 -0.54 26.09 8.88
C HIS A 450 -0.93 27.29 8.00
N ASP A 451 -1.99 27.15 7.22
CA ASP A 451 -2.44 28.13 6.24
C ASP A 451 -3.60 28.99 6.77
N TYR A 452 -3.26 29.95 7.63
CA TYR A 452 -4.23 30.84 8.25
C TYR A 452 -4.88 31.83 7.28
N GLU A 453 -4.21 32.14 6.16
CA GLU A 453 -4.74 33.03 5.12
C GLU A 453 -5.94 32.39 4.42
N THR A 454 -5.77 31.15 3.94
CA THR A 454 -6.86 30.39 3.31
C THR A 454 -8.02 30.20 4.29
N VAL A 455 -7.73 29.89 5.55
CA VAL A 455 -8.75 29.76 6.60
C VAL A 455 -9.51 31.08 6.79
N SER A 456 -8.81 32.22 6.86
CA SER A 456 -9.44 33.54 6.98
C SER A 456 -10.42 33.80 5.82
N ASP A 457 -10.01 33.47 4.59
CA ASP A 457 -10.84 33.68 3.41
C ASP A 457 -12.06 32.74 3.35
N LEU A 458 -11.89 31.48 3.77
CA LEU A 458 -13.02 30.54 3.92
C LEU A 458 -14.00 31.02 4.99
N MET A 459 -13.52 31.56 6.10
CA MET A 459 -14.38 32.10 7.17
C MET A 459 -15.11 33.37 6.73
N LYS A 460 -14.45 34.29 6.01
CA LYS A 460 -15.12 35.46 5.39
C LYS A 460 -16.22 35.03 4.43
N TRP A 461 -15.94 34.02 3.59
CA TRP A 461 -16.94 33.46 2.68
C TRP A 461 -18.11 32.86 3.46
N LEU A 462 -17.84 32.09 4.52
CA LEU A 462 -18.86 31.43 5.31
C LEU A 462 -19.78 32.43 6.02
N VAL A 463 -19.23 33.48 6.62
CA VAL A 463 -20.01 34.56 7.25
C VAL A 463 -20.86 35.30 6.21
N LYS A 464 -20.34 35.51 4.99
CA LYS A 464 -21.06 36.23 3.94
C LYS A 464 -22.18 35.38 3.30
N SER A 465 -21.93 34.09 3.09
CA SER A 465 -22.81 33.18 2.35
C SER A 465 -23.79 32.40 3.24
N GLU A 466 -23.40 32.06 4.48
CA GLU A 466 -24.12 31.12 5.34
C GLU A 466 -24.31 31.62 6.80
N SER A 467 -24.37 32.93 7.01
CA SER A 467 -24.52 33.55 8.37
C SER A 467 -25.68 33.03 9.21
N ARG A 468 -26.70 32.40 8.61
CA ARG A 468 -27.89 31.85 9.30
C ARG A 468 -27.80 30.36 9.63
N ASN A 469 -26.71 29.69 9.29
CA ASN A 469 -26.57 28.25 9.51
C ASN A 469 -26.08 27.95 10.94
N LEU A 470 -26.77 27.05 11.66
CA LEU A 470 -26.38 26.61 13.00
C LEU A 470 -25.04 25.86 13.01
N THR A 471 -24.61 25.32 11.86
CA THR A 471 -23.32 24.65 11.70
C THR A 471 -22.14 25.63 11.78
N THR A 472 -22.36 26.91 11.49
CA THR A 472 -21.35 27.98 11.57
C THR A 472 -20.74 28.08 12.96
N ALA A 473 -21.53 27.91 14.02
CA ALA A 473 -21.03 27.94 15.40
C ALA A 473 -20.00 26.82 15.66
N LYS A 474 -20.23 25.61 15.12
CA LYS A 474 -19.30 24.48 15.24
C LYS A 474 -18.00 24.74 14.48
N LEU A 475 -18.09 25.35 13.29
CA LEU A 475 -16.92 25.71 12.48
C LEU A 475 -16.07 26.80 13.14
N ILE A 476 -16.71 27.79 13.78
CA ILE A 476 -16.01 28.80 14.59
C ILE A 476 -15.38 28.15 15.83
N GLN A 477 -16.06 27.19 16.46
CA GLN A 477 -15.48 26.46 17.59
C GLN A 477 -14.22 25.68 17.17
N GLU A 478 -14.24 25.00 16.02
CA GLU A 478 -13.05 24.34 15.48
C GLU A 478 -11.93 25.34 15.20
N LEU A 479 -12.24 26.50 14.63
CA LEU A 479 -11.25 27.56 14.41
C LEU A 479 -10.57 27.97 15.73
N LEU A 480 -11.34 28.19 16.80
CA LEU A 480 -10.81 28.59 18.10
C LEU A 480 -9.97 27.49 18.74
N VAL A 481 -10.48 26.25 18.77
CA VAL A 481 -9.75 25.10 19.34
C VAL A 481 -8.47 24.83 18.55
N GLY A 482 -8.57 24.79 17.22
CA GLY A 482 -7.44 24.52 16.35
C GLY A 482 -6.36 25.60 16.42
N THR A 483 -6.74 26.88 16.36
CA THR A 483 -5.76 27.98 16.50
C THR A 483 -5.13 28.02 17.90
N ALA A 484 -5.90 27.76 18.96
CA ALA A 484 -5.37 27.67 20.32
C ALA A 484 -4.37 26.52 20.46
N TYR A 485 -4.68 25.34 19.92
CA TYR A 485 -3.78 24.20 19.91
C TYR A 485 -2.48 24.51 19.15
N ALA A 486 -2.58 25.04 17.92
CA ALA A 486 -1.42 25.40 17.11
C ALA A 486 -0.54 26.49 17.75
N ASN A 487 -1.14 27.40 18.51
CA ASN A 487 -0.40 28.39 19.30
C ASN A 487 0.25 27.76 20.53
N ALA A 488 -0.44 26.83 21.22
CA ALA A 488 0.13 26.12 22.35
C ALA A 488 1.34 25.29 21.94
N THR A 489 1.27 24.53 20.84
CA THR A 489 2.38 23.71 20.35
C THR A 489 3.63 24.52 20.00
N ARG A 490 3.47 25.75 19.51
CA ARG A 490 4.60 26.64 19.17
C ARG A 490 5.23 27.33 20.38
N ASN A 491 4.46 27.59 21.43
CA ASN A 491 4.88 28.47 22.53
C ASN A 491 5.07 27.75 23.86
N ILE A 492 4.73 26.46 23.98
CA ILE A 492 4.88 25.73 25.23
C ILE A 492 6.37 25.46 25.52
N PRO A 493 6.83 25.60 26.78
CA PRO A 493 8.19 25.24 27.16
C PRO A 493 8.48 23.75 26.97
N ASN A 494 9.75 23.39 26.75
CA ASN A 494 10.19 22.01 26.54
C ASN A 494 9.73 21.05 27.67
N ASP A 495 9.79 21.50 28.92
CA ASP A 495 9.42 20.71 30.10
C ASP A 495 7.91 20.39 30.15
N ALA A 496 7.10 21.15 29.39
CA ALA A 496 5.65 21.04 29.31
C ALA A 496 5.16 20.42 27.99
N LEU A 497 6.06 20.02 27.08
CA LEU A 497 5.71 19.31 25.84
C LEU A 497 4.80 18.07 26.06
N PRO A 498 4.95 17.27 27.13
CA PRO A 498 4.03 16.17 27.39
C PRO A 498 2.57 16.61 27.57
N LEU A 499 2.30 17.87 27.89
CA LEU A 499 0.93 18.38 28.02
C LEU A 499 0.24 18.60 26.66
N ILE A 500 0.99 18.66 25.55
CA ILE A 500 0.39 18.80 24.22
C ILE A 500 -0.48 17.58 23.87
N SER A 501 -0.11 16.39 24.35
CA SER A 501 -0.84 15.15 24.06
C SER A 501 -2.23 15.12 24.72
N ILE A 502 -2.45 15.90 25.77
CA ILE A 502 -3.73 15.97 26.50
C ILE A 502 -4.59 17.18 26.11
N LEU A 503 -4.06 18.14 25.34
CA LEU A 503 -4.84 19.29 24.89
C LEU A 503 -5.86 18.88 23.80
N PRO A 504 -7.03 19.54 23.74
CA PRO A 504 -7.99 19.34 22.66
C PRO A 504 -7.37 19.77 21.34
N LEU A 505 -7.27 18.83 20.42
CA LEU A 505 -6.73 19.05 19.08
C LEU A 505 -7.82 19.50 18.10
N THR A 506 -9.05 19.02 18.30
CA THR A 506 -10.20 19.23 17.42
C THR A 506 -11.52 19.06 18.17
N THR A 507 -12.59 19.58 17.57
CA THR A 507 -13.98 19.45 18.01
C THR A 507 -14.74 18.33 17.29
N ALA A 508 -14.09 17.65 16.35
CA ALA A 508 -14.73 16.61 15.53
C ALA A 508 -15.13 15.37 16.33
N SER A 509 -16.21 14.73 15.87
CA SER A 509 -16.67 13.45 16.39
C SER A 509 -15.78 12.31 15.90
N LYS A 510 -15.55 11.30 16.75
CA LYS A 510 -14.86 10.04 16.39
C LYS A 510 -15.66 9.16 15.42
N GLN A 511 -16.94 9.47 15.18
CA GLN A 511 -17.79 8.79 14.20
C GLN A 511 -18.43 9.82 13.27
N PRO A 512 -17.73 10.24 12.21
CA PRO A 512 -18.28 11.17 11.24
C PRO A 512 -19.18 10.46 10.21
N ARG A 513 -20.32 11.08 9.92
CA ARG A 513 -21.21 10.79 8.80
C ARG A 513 -21.29 12.02 7.90
N ALA A 514 -20.77 11.90 6.68
CA ALA A 514 -20.75 12.97 5.68
C ALA A 514 -21.57 12.54 4.46
N GLY A 515 -22.85 12.93 4.43
CA GLY A 515 -23.76 12.57 3.33
C GLY A 515 -23.94 11.06 3.20
N VAL A 516 -23.60 10.54 2.02
CA VAL A 516 -23.68 9.10 1.65
C VAL A 516 -22.50 8.29 2.18
N VAL A 517 -21.46 8.96 2.71
CA VAL A 517 -20.28 8.31 3.28
C VAL A 517 -20.43 8.19 4.78
N TRP A 518 -20.25 6.96 5.26
CA TRP A 518 -20.24 6.62 6.67
C TRP A 518 -18.86 6.11 7.06
N LEU A 519 -18.30 6.68 8.13
CA LEU A 519 -17.00 6.28 8.66
C LEU A 519 -17.12 5.91 10.14
N GLN A 520 -16.58 4.75 10.48
CA GLN A 520 -16.49 4.28 11.85
C GLN A 520 -15.05 3.95 12.21
N GLN A 521 -14.57 4.56 13.30
CA GLN A 521 -13.31 4.20 13.93
C GLN A 521 -13.59 3.27 15.12
N LYS A 522 -12.95 2.11 15.14
CA LYS A 522 -13.00 1.12 16.22
C LYS A 522 -11.60 0.92 16.78
N GLU A 523 -11.51 0.70 18.09
CA GLU A 523 -10.26 0.21 18.69
C GLU A 523 -10.02 -1.24 18.25
N LEU A 524 -8.78 -1.57 17.96
CA LEU A 524 -8.37 -2.94 17.63
C LEU A 524 -8.27 -3.72 18.94
N TRP A 525 -9.39 -4.28 19.41
CA TRP A 525 -9.44 -5.08 20.65
C TRP A 525 -8.73 -6.43 20.53
N ASN A 526 -8.11 -6.73 19.40
CA ASN A 526 -7.56 -8.04 19.11
C ASN A 526 -6.22 -8.22 19.84
N THR A 527 -6.27 -8.73 21.06
CA THR A 527 -5.13 -9.12 21.91
C THR A 527 -4.23 -10.18 21.28
N ALA A 528 -4.59 -10.72 20.11
CA ALA A 528 -3.85 -11.72 19.38
C ALA A 528 -2.88 -11.16 18.32
N MET A 529 -2.78 -9.84 18.13
CA MET A 529 -1.66 -9.28 17.34
C MET A 529 -0.34 -9.56 18.06
N THR A 530 0.52 -10.32 17.39
CA THR A 530 1.87 -10.60 17.86
C THR A 530 2.86 -9.79 17.02
N LEU A 531 3.53 -8.85 17.67
CA LEU A 531 4.64 -8.09 17.11
C LEU A 531 5.88 -8.45 17.94
N LEU A 532 7.02 -8.69 17.31
CA LEU A 532 8.24 -8.97 18.07
C LEU A 532 8.73 -7.73 18.79
N SER A 533 8.98 -7.85 20.10
CA SER A 533 9.63 -6.79 20.86
C SER A 533 11.08 -6.57 20.40
N PRO A 534 11.67 -5.37 20.58
CA PRO A 534 13.04 -5.09 20.19
C PRO A 534 14.09 -6.06 20.75
N GLN A 535 13.78 -6.73 21.87
CA GLN A 535 14.65 -7.74 22.51
C GLN A 535 14.55 -9.12 21.87
N GLN A 536 13.42 -9.46 21.27
CA GLN A 536 13.17 -10.75 20.62
C GLN A 536 13.63 -10.79 19.16
N ARG A 537 14.00 -9.63 18.59
CA ARG A 537 14.51 -9.51 17.23
C ARG A 537 15.87 -10.19 17.06
N LEU A 538 16.12 -10.77 15.89
CA LEU A 538 17.45 -11.29 15.51
C LEU A 538 18.53 -10.22 15.53
N VAL A 539 18.16 -8.97 15.23
CA VAL A 539 19.02 -7.79 15.39
C VAL A 539 18.39 -6.89 16.46
N PRO A 540 18.76 -7.09 17.74
CA PRO A 540 18.15 -6.35 18.84
C PRO A 540 18.35 -4.84 18.72
N TYR A 541 17.33 -4.07 19.11
CA TYR A 541 17.36 -2.60 19.19
C TYR A 541 17.71 -1.85 17.89
N ARG A 542 17.68 -2.52 16.73
CA ARG A 542 17.81 -1.85 15.44
C ARG A 542 16.62 -0.91 15.24
N ALA A 543 16.89 0.39 15.08
CA ALA A 543 15.86 1.39 14.80
C ALA A 543 15.31 1.27 13.37
N ASP A 544 14.45 0.27 13.17
CA ASP A 544 13.73 -0.05 11.93
C ASP A 544 12.22 0.23 12.04
N THR A 545 11.48 -0.05 10.96
CA THR A 545 10.01 0.12 10.92
C THR A 545 9.31 -0.63 12.06
N TRP A 546 9.75 -1.84 12.39
CA TRP A 546 9.08 -2.71 13.35
C TRP A 546 9.31 -2.30 14.79
N THR A 547 10.52 -1.88 15.15
CA THR A 547 10.80 -1.32 16.48
C THR A 547 10.03 -0.02 16.72
N ARG A 548 9.96 0.86 15.71
CA ARG A 548 9.14 2.08 15.78
C ARG A 548 7.63 1.77 15.87
N LEU A 549 7.17 0.78 15.12
CA LEU A 549 5.78 0.30 15.19
C LEU A 549 5.47 -0.27 16.58
N TRP A 550 6.40 -1.02 17.17
CA TRP A 550 6.27 -1.56 18.52
C TRP A 550 6.13 -0.45 19.55
N ASP A 551 6.99 0.55 19.50
CA ASP A 551 6.94 1.70 20.42
C ASP A 551 5.61 2.47 20.28
N ALA A 552 5.16 2.70 19.04
CA ALA A 552 3.89 3.38 18.79
C ALA A 552 2.69 2.58 19.32
N ALA A 553 2.60 1.28 18.99
CA ALA A 553 1.49 0.42 19.40
C ALA A 553 1.40 0.20 20.92
N HIS A 554 2.54 0.28 21.64
CA HIS A 554 2.59 0.12 23.09
C HIS A 554 2.55 1.44 23.86
N SER A 555 2.67 2.58 23.17
CA SER A 555 2.46 3.89 23.78
C SER A 555 0.97 4.05 24.08
N LYS A 556 0.60 4.18 25.36
CA LYS A 556 -0.81 4.42 25.72
C LYS A 556 -1.24 5.78 25.20
N PRO A 557 -2.30 5.87 24.37
CA PRO A 557 -2.83 7.17 23.99
C PRO A 557 -3.34 7.87 25.26
N SER A 558 -2.85 9.08 25.50
CA SER A 558 -3.38 9.91 26.59
C SER A 558 -4.74 10.45 26.15
N GLU A 559 -5.78 10.25 26.96
CA GLU A 559 -7.10 10.77 26.67
C GLU A 559 -7.06 12.31 26.67
N ARG A 560 -7.43 12.92 25.54
CA ARG A 560 -7.46 14.38 25.41
C ARG A 560 -8.57 14.98 26.24
N PHE A 561 -8.31 16.13 26.85
CA PHE A 561 -9.34 16.90 27.52
C PHE A 561 -10.35 17.44 26.51
N SER A 562 -11.61 17.46 26.91
CA SER A 562 -12.62 18.23 26.19
C SER A 562 -12.31 19.73 26.31
N PRO A 563 -12.77 20.57 25.36
CA PRO A 563 -12.62 22.01 25.47
C PRO A 563 -13.19 22.60 26.77
N SER A 564 -14.29 22.02 27.30
CA SER A 564 -14.86 22.44 28.58
C SER A 564 -13.95 22.10 29.77
N HIS A 565 -13.37 20.89 29.79
CA HIS A 565 -12.41 20.51 30.85
C HIS A 565 -11.20 21.43 30.88
N VAL A 566 -10.70 21.86 29.72
CA VAL A 566 -9.59 22.82 29.66
C VAL A 566 -10.03 24.18 30.20
N ALA A 567 -11.20 24.67 29.80
CA ALA A 567 -11.73 25.94 30.30
C ALA A 567 -11.85 25.93 31.83
N ASP A 568 -12.44 24.87 32.41
CA ASP A 568 -12.60 24.75 33.87
C ASP A 568 -11.25 24.73 34.60
N LYS A 569 -10.27 23.97 34.08
CA LYS A 569 -8.92 23.91 34.65
C LYS A 569 -8.18 25.25 34.56
N LEU A 570 -8.33 25.96 33.46
CA LEU A 570 -7.74 27.30 33.29
C LEU A 570 -8.41 28.32 34.21
N MET A 571 -9.73 28.26 34.40
CA MET A 571 -10.44 29.12 35.35
C MET A 571 -9.95 28.88 36.79
N LEU A 572 -9.82 27.62 37.21
CA LEU A 572 -9.28 27.28 38.53
C LEU A 572 -7.85 27.79 38.71
N SER A 573 -6.98 27.59 37.71
CA SER A 573 -5.62 28.12 37.73
C SER A 573 -5.60 29.64 37.87
N LEU A 574 -6.42 30.34 37.09
CA LEU A 574 -6.53 31.79 37.11
C LEU A 574 -7.01 32.31 38.47
N LEU A 575 -7.98 31.65 39.11
CA LEU A 575 -8.39 31.96 40.48
C LEU A 575 -7.24 31.76 41.48
N CYS A 576 -6.47 30.68 41.35
CA CYS A 576 -5.30 30.45 42.21
C CYS A 576 -4.20 31.51 42.03
N TYR A 577 -4.04 32.07 40.82
CA TYR A 577 -3.10 33.16 40.55
C TYR A 577 -3.59 34.52 41.07
N GLN A 578 -4.92 34.76 41.08
CA GLN A 578 -5.52 36.00 41.59
C GLN A 578 -5.60 36.08 43.12
N VAL A 579 -5.42 34.95 43.82
CA VAL A 579 -5.42 34.86 45.29
C VAL A 579 -4.02 35.07 45.88
N LYS A 580 -3.00 35.26 45.03
CA LYS A 580 -1.70 35.85 45.41
C LYS A 580 -1.72 37.35 45.15
#